data_AF-A0A969L5E2-F1
#
_entry.id   AF-A0A969L5E2-F1
#
_cell.length_a   1.000
_cell.length_b   1.000
_cell.length_c   1.000
_cell.angle_alpha   90.00
_cell.angle_beta   90.00
_cell.angle_gamma   90.00
#
_symmetry.space_group_name_H-M   'P 1'
#
loop_
_entity.id
_entity.type
_entity.pdbx_description
1 polymer ?
#
loop_
_entity_poly.entity_id
_entity_poly.type
_entity_poly.pdbx_seq_one_letter_code
_entity_poly.pdbx_strand_id
1 'polypeptide(L)'
;MVASQSKIFAGFRDWLKADNYSDSAVNQYSVVVRLALGMLDKSSCEIDPAADLDRVRDYLAHRFDKASTLATYHKGLAKLADYLRQCQQQSPPSPEINWDRYLGSFPSWLADDIRAYVLHCRRTWLPEQWHTLTLGLLNHMTGTLCGLIGDIPLANLADLTPARWFDYVDLRLNAGIKPTTLNRELYDLQDFLRFVEELGQPICEQMLNLKPLATGDRLPRDVPIDHLHQLSRQIEAEATTTQPDAHYKAAMDRAWPKVADFTQRSSDLRNSPFAFKRSEPGSPTGADRAEQGATRSDGIF
;
A
#
# COMPACT_ATOMS: atom_id res chain seq x y z
N MET A 1 -1.72 -6.63 -1.02
CA MET A 1 -1.70 -7.25 0.32
C MET A 1 -0.69 -8.39 0.51
N VAL A 2 -0.44 -9.27 -0.46
CA VAL A 2 0.51 -10.42 -0.35
C VAL A 2 1.92 -10.04 0.16
N ALA A 3 2.43 -8.87 -0.21
CA ALA A 3 3.78 -8.42 0.18
C ALA A 3 3.94 -8.24 1.71
N SER A 4 2.89 -7.79 2.41
CA SER A 4 2.95 -7.59 3.86
C SER A 4 2.99 -8.92 4.61
N GLN A 5 2.14 -9.87 4.21
CA GLN A 5 2.12 -11.22 4.81
C GLN A 5 3.45 -11.97 4.61
N SER A 6 4.08 -11.83 3.45
CA SER A 6 5.40 -12.43 3.19
C SER A 6 6.46 -11.91 4.17
N LYS A 7 6.45 -10.61 4.46
CA LYS A 7 7.38 -9.99 5.42
C LYS A 7 7.13 -10.46 6.85
N ILE A 8 5.86 -10.53 7.28
CA ILE A 8 5.48 -11.05 8.61
C ILE A 8 5.92 -12.51 8.75
N PHE A 9 5.69 -13.32 7.72
CA PHE A 9 6.06 -14.73 7.72
C PHE A 9 7.58 -14.93 7.78
N ALA A 10 8.34 -14.18 6.97
CA ALA A 10 9.80 -14.22 7.01
C ALA A 10 10.33 -13.79 8.39
N GLY A 11 9.84 -12.66 8.91
CA GLY A 11 10.23 -12.16 10.23
C GLY A 11 9.89 -13.12 11.37
N PHE A 12 8.74 -13.79 11.33
CA PHE A 12 8.36 -14.80 12.31
C PHE A 12 9.33 -16.00 12.31
N ARG A 13 9.75 -16.47 11.12
CA ARG A 13 10.70 -17.58 11.02
C ARG A 13 12.07 -17.20 11.56
N ASP A 14 12.55 -16.02 11.22
CA ASP A 14 13.84 -15.52 11.70
C ASP A 14 13.82 -15.31 13.21
N TRP A 15 12.69 -14.83 13.75
CA TRP A 15 12.46 -14.70 15.18
C TRP A 15 12.51 -16.05 15.92
N LEU A 16 11.85 -17.09 15.41
CA LEU A 16 11.95 -18.44 15.98
C LEU A 16 13.40 -18.97 15.94
N LYS A 17 14.13 -18.73 14.85
CA LYS A 17 15.53 -19.17 14.76
C LYS A 17 16.42 -18.44 15.76
N ALA A 18 16.20 -17.14 15.96
CA ALA A 18 16.93 -16.35 16.95
C ALA A 18 16.71 -16.85 18.39
N ASP A 19 15.53 -17.41 18.69
CA ASP A 19 15.21 -18.03 19.99
C ASP A 19 15.60 -19.53 20.05
N ASN A 20 16.53 -19.97 19.20
CA ASN A 20 17.09 -21.33 19.15
C ASN A 20 16.08 -22.47 18.94
N TYR A 21 14.94 -22.22 18.28
CA TYR A 21 14.04 -23.31 17.90
C TYR A 21 14.69 -24.20 16.83
N SER A 22 14.47 -25.52 16.95
CA SER A 22 14.94 -26.48 15.94
C SER A 22 14.24 -26.27 14.59
N ASP A 23 14.91 -26.62 13.49
CA ASP A 23 14.35 -26.52 12.13
C ASP A 23 13.02 -27.27 12.00
N SER A 24 12.88 -28.39 12.69
CA SER A 24 11.63 -29.15 12.74
C SER A 24 10.49 -28.33 13.36
N ALA A 25 10.73 -27.69 14.50
CA ALA A 25 9.73 -26.82 15.15
C ALA A 25 9.41 -25.59 14.30
N VAL A 26 10.42 -24.94 13.71
CA VAL A 26 10.23 -23.81 12.80
C VAL A 26 9.33 -24.20 11.62
N ASN A 27 9.59 -25.35 10.99
CA ASN A 27 8.78 -25.82 9.86
C ASN A 27 7.35 -26.17 10.30
N GLN A 28 7.17 -26.84 11.44
CA GLN A 28 5.84 -27.18 11.96
C GLN A 28 5.00 -25.93 12.26
N TYR A 29 5.57 -24.95 12.97
CA TYR A 29 4.88 -23.70 13.28
C TYR A 29 4.62 -22.86 12.03
N SER A 30 5.56 -22.85 11.07
CA SER A 30 5.40 -22.11 9.81
C SER A 30 4.15 -22.52 9.02
N VAL A 31 3.74 -23.80 9.08
CA VAL A 31 2.54 -24.28 8.38
C VAL A 31 1.29 -23.58 8.89
N VAL A 32 1.07 -23.56 10.20
CA VAL A 32 -0.12 -22.92 10.79
C VAL A 32 -0.07 -21.40 10.64
N VAL A 33 1.11 -20.78 10.70
CA VAL A 33 1.23 -19.33 10.50
C VAL A 33 0.88 -18.90 9.07
N ARG A 34 1.31 -19.65 8.05
CA ARG A 34 0.90 -19.36 6.66
C ARG A 34 -0.61 -19.42 6.49
N LEU A 35 -1.24 -20.43 7.09
CA LEU A 35 -2.69 -20.58 7.08
C LEU A 35 -3.38 -19.39 7.79
N ALA A 36 -2.92 -19.06 8.99
CA ALA A 36 -3.45 -17.93 9.76
C ALA A 36 -3.34 -16.60 9.00
N LEU A 37 -2.17 -16.30 8.44
CA LEU A 37 -1.96 -15.06 7.67
C LEU A 37 -2.82 -15.02 6.40
N GLY A 38 -2.99 -16.15 5.72
CA GLY A 38 -3.88 -16.26 4.56
C GLY A 38 -5.36 -16.08 4.90
N MET A 39 -5.77 -16.40 6.13
CA MET A 39 -7.15 -16.24 6.60
C MET A 39 -7.47 -14.84 7.12
N LEU A 40 -6.52 -14.19 7.81
CA LEU A 40 -6.77 -12.91 8.48
C LEU A 40 -6.77 -11.73 7.52
N ASP A 41 -5.95 -11.79 6.47
CA ASP A 41 -5.84 -10.73 5.45
C ASP A 41 -5.63 -9.31 6.00
N LYS A 42 -4.98 -9.21 7.17
CA LYS A 42 -4.65 -7.99 7.90
C LYS A 42 -3.14 -7.74 7.91
N SER A 43 -2.73 -6.48 8.05
CA SER A 43 -1.32 -6.14 8.31
C SER A 43 -0.92 -6.49 9.76
N SER A 44 0.38 -6.58 10.06
CA SER A 44 0.85 -6.97 11.41
C SER A 44 0.37 -6.04 12.52
N CYS A 45 0.15 -4.77 12.20
CA CYS A 45 -0.32 -3.77 13.16
C CYS A 45 -1.83 -3.82 13.38
N GLU A 46 -2.59 -4.43 12.47
CA GLU A 46 -4.05 -4.54 12.53
C GLU A 46 -4.53 -5.87 13.11
N ILE A 47 -3.66 -6.87 13.17
CA ILE A 47 -3.98 -8.16 13.79
C ILE A 47 -4.07 -7.97 15.30
N ASP A 48 -5.25 -8.20 15.86
CA ASP A 48 -5.44 -8.38 17.30
C ASP A 48 -5.02 -9.82 17.65
N PRO A 49 -3.89 -10.03 18.33
CA PRO A 49 -3.38 -11.38 18.59
C PRO A 49 -4.33 -12.24 19.43
N ALA A 50 -5.24 -11.63 20.21
CA ALA A 50 -6.23 -12.37 20.97
C ALA A 50 -7.42 -12.76 20.08
N ALA A 51 -8.16 -11.76 19.61
CA ALA A 51 -9.43 -11.98 18.90
C ALA A 51 -9.24 -12.67 17.53
N ASP A 52 -8.23 -12.26 16.76
CA ASP A 52 -8.03 -12.78 15.41
C ASP A 52 -7.51 -14.22 15.42
N LEU A 53 -6.63 -14.56 16.36
CA LEU A 53 -6.08 -15.92 16.45
C LEU A 53 -7.08 -16.91 17.07
N ASP A 54 -8.03 -16.46 17.90
CA ASP A 54 -9.14 -17.30 18.35
C ASP A 54 -10.00 -17.77 17.17
N ARG A 55 -10.32 -16.88 16.23
CA ARG A 55 -11.03 -17.26 15.00
C ARG A 55 -10.27 -18.31 14.18
N VAL A 56 -8.93 -18.24 14.15
CA VAL A 56 -8.11 -19.27 13.48
C VAL A 56 -8.13 -20.58 14.26
N ARG A 57 -8.08 -20.54 15.60
CA ARG A 57 -8.21 -21.75 16.46
C ARG A 57 -9.55 -22.45 16.22
N ASP A 58 -10.64 -21.70 16.16
CA ASP A 58 -11.97 -22.24 15.87
C ASP A 58 -12.01 -22.93 14.52
N TYR A 59 -11.48 -22.28 13.48
CA TYR A 59 -11.40 -22.89 12.15
C TYR A 59 -10.57 -24.19 12.14
N LEU A 60 -9.43 -24.21 12.83
CA LEU A 60 -8.59 -25.40 12.94
C LEU A 60 -9.33 -26.56 13.63
N ALA A 61 -10.04 -26.27 14.73
CA ALA A 61 -10.81 -27.26 15.47
C ALA A 61 -11.90 -27.93 14.61
N HIS A 62 -12.51 -27.19 13.69
CA HIS A 62 -13.48 -27.74 12.74
C HIS A 62 -12.84 -28.51 11.58
N ARG A 63 -11.61 -28.17 11.20
CA ARG A 63 -10.95 -28.71 10.00
C ARG A 63 -10.10 -29.95 10.26
N PHE A 64 -9.60 -30.16 11.48
CA PHE A 64 -8.65 -31.22 11.81
C PHE A 64 -9.11 -32.06 13.01
N ASP A 65 -9.32 -33.37 12.80
CA ASP A 65 -9.81 -34.28 13.85
C ASP A 65 -8.69 -34.81 14.78
N LYS A 66 -7.43 -34.71 14.35
CA LYS A 66 -6.29 -35.27 15.10
C LYS A 66 -5.84 -34.31 16.20
N ALA A 67 -6.08 -34.70 17.45
CA ALA A 67 -5.68 -33.93 18.64
C ALA A 67 -4.19 -33.57 18.67
N SER A 68 -3.29 -34.46 18.21
CA SER A 68 -1.85 -34.18 18.17
C SER A 68 -1.48 -33.09 17.17
N THR A 69 -2.16 -33.03 16.02
CA THR A 69 -1.96 -31.97 15.02
C THR A 69 -2.48 -30.64 15.54
N LEU A 70 -3.68 -30.61 16.14
CA LEU A 70 -4.25 -29.41 16.75
C LEU A 70 -3.34 -28.85 17.84
N ALA A 71 -2.79 -29.70 18.71
CA ALA A 71 -1.88 -29.27 19.76
C ALA A 71 -0.62 -28.56 19.20
N THR A 72 -0.04 -29.09 18.13
CA THR A 72 1.11 -28.45 17.46
C THR A 72 0.74 -27.12 16.81
N TYR A 73 -0.44 -27.05 16.18
CA TYR A 73 -0.92 -25.81 15.58
C TYR A 73 -1.25 -24.74 16.61
N HIS A 74 -1.86 -25.10 17.74
CA HIS A 74 -2.10 -24.17 18.84
C HIS A 74 -0.81 -23.60 19.41
N LYS A 75 0.26 -24.42 19.52
CA LYS A 75 1.60 -23.92 19.89
C LYS A 75 2.15 -22.92 18.87
N GLY A 76 2.01 -23.22 17.58
CA GLY A 76 2.43 -22.30 16.51
C GLY A 76 1.66 -20.97 16.54
N LEU A 77 0.34 -21.00 16.76
CA LEU A 77 -0.47 -19.79 16.92
C LEU A 77 -0.12 -18.99 18.18
N ALA A 78 0.16 -19.66 19.30
CA ALA A 78 0.62 -18.99 20.51
C ALA A 78 1.96 -18.26 20.25
N LYS A 79 2.89 -18.89 19.53
CA LYS A 79 4.15 -18.27 19.14
C LYS A 79 3.95 -17.10 18.16
N LEU A 80 3.01 -17.22 17.23
CA LEU A 80 2.65 -16.10 16.37
C LEU A 80 2.10 -14.92 17.20
N ALA A 81 1.27 -15.20 18.21
CA ALA A 81 0.75 -14.17 19.11
C ALA A 81 1.89 -13.45 19.87
N ASP A 82 2.85 -14.21 20.40
CA ASP A 82 4.04 -13.66 21.08
C ASP A 82 4.85 -12.77 20.14
N TYR A 83 5.12 -13.26 18.92
CA TYR A 83 5.82 -12.52 17.88
C TYR A 83 5.10 -11.21 17.53
N LEU A 84 3.79 -11.26 17.30
CA LEU A 84 3.00 -10.06 16.95
C LEU A 84 3.00 -9.04 18.09
N ARG A 85 2.85 -9.47 19.34
CA ARG A 85 2.97 -8.58 20.52
C ARG A 85 4.36 -7.94 20.59
N GLN A 86 5.42 -8.72 20.35
CA GLN A 86 6.77 -8.18 20.31
C GLN A 86 6.93 -7.16 19.18
N CYS A 87 6.43 -7.45 17.97
CA CYS A 87 6.46 -6.48 16.87
C CYS A 87 5.70 -5.20 17.20
N GLN A 88 4.56 -5.29 17.88
CA GLN A 88 3.78 -4.12 18.32
C GLN A 88 4.52 -3.30 19.39
N GLN A 89 5.27 -3.95 20.29
CA GLN A 89 6.10 -3.27 21.30
C GLN A 89 7.40 -2.68 20.72
N GLN A 90 7.98 -3.33 19.72
CA GLN A 90 9.25 -2.93 19.11
C GLN A 90 9.07 -1.97 17.94
N SER A 91 7.85 -1.78 17.44
CA SER A 91 7.58 -0.76 16.44
C SER A 91 7.85 0.59 17.10
N PRO A 92 8.92 1.31 16.71
CA PRO A 92 9.14 2.64 17.24
C PRO A 92 7.86 3.44 16.97
N PRO A 93 7.42 4.29 17.93
CA PRO A 93 6.27 5.16 17.68
C PRO A 93 6.51 5.84 16.33
N SER A 94 5.52 5.77 15.44
CA SER A 94 5.65 6.39 14.13
C SER A 94 6.06 7.84 14.35
N PRO A 95 7.14 8.31 13.69
CA PRO A 95 7.62 9.67 13.90
C PRO A 95 6.46 10.64 13.68
N GLU A 96 6.29 11.57 14.62
CA GLU A 96 5.24 12.56 14.54
C GLU A 96 5.49 13.45 13.32
N ILE A 97 4.43 13.66 12.52
CA ILE A 97 4.52 14.54 11.36
C ILE A 97 4.56 15.98 11.88
N ASN A 98 5.67 16.69 11.60
CA ASN A 98 5.76 18.11 11.89
C ASN A 98 4.89 18.90 10.88
N TRP A 99 3.61 19.05 11.20
CA TRP A 99 2.63 19.73 10.34
C TRP A 99 2.96 21.20 10.12
N ASP A 100 3.52 21.88 11.11
CA ASP A 100 3.85 23.31 11.04
C ASP A 100 4.90 23.59 9.96
N ARG A 101 5.91 22.71 9.84
CA ARG A 101 6.91 22.77 8.77
C ARG A 101 6.30 22.80 7.37
N TYR A 102 5.18 22.09 7.17
CA TYR A 102 4.54 21.93 5.88
C TYR A 102 3.43 22.93 5.64
N LEU A 103 2.66 23.23 6.69
CA LEU A 103 1.40 23.95 6.57
C LEU A 103 1.42 25.35 7.16
N GLY A 104 2.47 25.72 7.90
CA GLY A 104 2.55 26.99 8.62
C GLY A 104 2.55 28.24 7.74
N SER A 105 2.89 28.10 6.45
CA SER A 105 2.83 29.19 5.47
C SER A 105 1.47 29.38 4.81
N PHE A 106 0.53 28.44 4.97
CA PHE A 106 -0.80 28.52 4.35
C PHE A 106 -1.83 29.16 5.29
N PRO A 107 -2.89 29.77 4.75
CA PRO A 107 -4.07 30.11 5.53
C PRO A 107 -4.61 28.88 6.28
N SER A 108 -5.15 29.10 7.48
CA SER A 108 -5.63 28.00 8.34
C SER A 108 -6.68 27.12 7.65
N TRP A 109 -7.59 27.73 6.90
CA TRP A 109 -8.62 27.01 6.15
C TRP A 109 -8.01 26.01 5.16
N LEU A 110 -6.96 26.40 4.42
CA LEU A 110 -6.30 25.54 3.44
C LEU A 110 -5.48 24.44 4.14
N ALA A 111 -4.83 24.80 5.25
CA ALA A 111 -4.10 23.83 6.08
C ALA A 111 -5.04 22.74 6.62
N ASP A 112 -6.26 23.10 7.03
CA ASP A 112 -7.25 22.17 7.54
C ASP A 112 -7.79 21.25 6.43
N ASP A 113 -8.07 21.77 5.24
CA ASP A 113 -8.48 20.98 4.08
C ASP A 113 -7.38 19.97 3.67
N ILE A 114 -6.11 20.41 3.67
CA ILE A 114 -4.97 19.53 3.39
C ILE A 114 -4.87 18.41 4.44
N ARG A 115 -5.03 18.72 5.74
CA ARG A 115 -5.03 17.69 6.81
C ARG A 115 -6.15 16.69 6.60
N ALA A 116 -7.35 17.17 6.29
CA ALA A 116 -8.52 16.34 6.03
C ALA A 116 -8.28 15.42 4.81
N TYR A 117 -7.68 15.95 3.74
CA TYR A 117 -7.34 15.17 2.55
C TYR A 117 -6.30 14.08 2.83
N VAL A 118 -5.23 14.40 3.57
CA VAL A 118 -4.22 13.40 3.97
C VAL A 118 -4.86 12.28 4.80
N LEU A 119 -5.76 12.62 5.74
CA LEU A 119 -6.50 11.62 6.51
C LEU A 119 -7.42 10.76 5.64
N HIS A 120 -8.04 11.35 4.62
CA HIS A 120 -8.82 10.62 3.63
C HIS A 120 -7.96 9.61 2.87
N CYS A 121 -6.82 10.03 2.31
CA CYS A 121 -5.93 9.14 1.56
C CYS A 121 -5.39 7.97 2.42
N ARG A 122 -5.05 8.24 3.70
CA ARG A 122 -4.51 7.24 4.64
C ARG A 122 -5.40 6.02 4.81
N ARG A 123 -6.72 6.13 4.59
CA ARG A 123 -7.67 5.01 4.65
C ARG A 123 -7.36 3.91 3.64
N THR A 124 -6.68 4.26 2.54
CA THR A 124 -6.31 3.32 1.46
C THR A 124 -4.86 2.83 1.54
N TRP A 125 -4.07 3.41 2.44
CA TRP A 125 -2.65 3.12 2.57
C TRP A 125 -2.39 2.08 3.64
N LEU A 126 -1.35 1.27 3.43
CA LEU A 126 -0.86 0.35 4.46
C LEU A 126 -0.32 1.14 5.66
N PRO A 127 -0.61 0.74 6.91
CA PRO A 127 -0.15 1.44 8.11
C PRO A 127 1.36 1.69 8.15
N GLU A 128 2.16 0.73 7.68
CA GLU A 128 3.62 0.83 7.67
C GLU A 128 4.14 1.88 6.66
N GLN A 129 3.30 2.27 5.71
CA GLN A 129 3.63 3.26 4.69
C GLN A 129 3.10 4.65 5.02
N TRP A 130 2.24 4.78 6.04
CA TRP A 130 1.56 6.04 6.36
C TRP A 130 2.51 7.22 6.48
N HIS A 131 3.59 7.08 7.26
CA HIS A 131 4.53 8.17 7.47
C HIS A 131 5.20 8.60 6.15
N THR A 132 5.78 7.65 5.41
CA THR A 132 6.48 7.93 4.15
C THR A 132 5.56 8.50 3.08
N LEU A 133 4.35 7.93 2.93
CA LEU A 133 3.37 8.42 1.95
C LEU A 133 2.80 9.78 2.34
N THR A 134 2.58 10.03 3.63
CA THR A 134 2.13 11.34 4.11
C THR A 134 3.19 12.40 3.83
N LEU A 135 4.47 12.14 4.16
CA LEU A 135 5.55 13.09 3.88
C LEU A 135 5.74 13.31 2.38
N GLY A 136 5.65 12.26 1.56
CA GLY A 136 5.69 12.38 0.10
C GLY A 136 4.58 13.27 -0.43
N LEU A 137 3.32 12.99 -0.04
CA LEU A 137 2.17 13.77 -0.44
C LEU A 137 2.29 15.24 0.03
N LEU A 138 2.67 15.47 1.28
CA LEU A 138 2.86 16.82 1.81
C LEU A 138 3.97 17.57 1.06
N ASN A 139 5.14 16.97 0.87
CA ASN A 139 6.24 17.61 0.12
C ASN A 139 5.81 18.04 -1.29
N HIS A 140 5.08 17.18 -2.01
CA HIS A 140 4.63 17.47 -3.36
C HIS A 140 3.53 18.54 -3.36
N MET A 141 2.48 18.33 -2.57
CA MET A 141 1.32 19.20 -2.57
C MET A 141 1.64 20.60 -2.04
N THR A 142 2.41 20.73 -0.95
CA THR A 142 2.77 22.06 -0.43
C THR A 142 3.71 22.79 -1.37
N GLY A 143 4.66 22.10 -2.00
CA GLY A 143 5.54 22.69 -3.01
C GLY A 143 4.77 23.25 -4.21
N THR A 144 3.82 22.49 -4.73
CA THR A 144 2.95 22.93 -5.84
C THR A 144 2.04 24.08 -5.43
N LEU A 145 1.36 23.98 -4.29
CA LEU A 145 0.45 25.02 -3.81
C LEU A 145 1.19 26.33 -3.49
N CYS A 146 2.35 26.27 -2.83
CA CYS A 146 3.17 27.47 -2.61
C CYS A 146 3.55 28.16 -3.93
N GLY A 147 3.90 27.38 -4.96
CA GLY A 147 4.20 27.91 -6.29
C GLY A 147 2.99 28.53 -6.99
N LEU A 148 1.79 27.97 -6.81
CA LEU A 148 0.54 28.48 -7.40
C LEU A 148 -0.01 29.73 -6.68
N ILE A 149 0.24 29.85 -5.38
CA ILE A 149 -0.10 31.05 -4.61
C ILE A 149 0.83 32.19 -5.01
N GLY A 150 2.14 31.92 -5.10
CA GLY A 150 3.14 32.94 -5.38
C GLY A 150 3.00 34.13 -4.42
N ASP A 151 2.99 35.34 -4.96
CA ASP A 151 2.80 36.58 -4.20
C ASP A 151 1.32 36.96 -4.01
N ILE A 152 0.39 36.29 -4.71
CA ILE A 152 -1.03 36.64 -4.72
C ILE A 152 -1.79 35.68 -3.81
N PRO A 153 -2.21 36.11 -2.60
CA PRO A 153 -2.92 35.23 -1.68
C PRO A 153 -4.21 34.71 -2.32
N LEU A 154 -4.51 33.44 -2.07
CA LEU A 154 -5.79 32.84 -2.43
C LEU A 154 -6.83 33.23 -1.38
N ALA A 155 -7.97 33.77 -1.81
CA ALA A 155 -9.09 33.98 -0.91
C ALA A 155 -9.85 32.66 -0.68
N ASN A 156 -9.89 31.80 -1.68
CA ASN A 156 -10.50 30.47 -1.64
C ASN A 156 -9.91 29.55 -2.74
N LEU A 157 -10.34 28.28 -2.80
CA LEU A 157 -9.85 27.32 -3.80
C LEU A 157 -10.38 27.56 -5.22
N ALA A 158 -11.47 28.29 -5.41
CA ALA A 158 -11.94 28.66 -6.75
C ALA A 158 -10.99 29.65 -7.47
N ASP A 159 -10.12 30.33 -6.73
CA ASP A 159 -9.07 31.19 -7.28
C ASP A 159 -7.92 30.38 -7.93
N LEU A 160 -7.83 29.08 -7.65
CA LEU A 160 -6.95 28.17 -8.39
C LEU A 160 -7.55 27.95 -9.78
N THR A 161 -7.13 28.77 -10.73
CA THR A 161 -7.60 28.72 -12.12
C THR A 161 -6.58 28.07 -13.04
N PRO A 162 -7.00 27.59 -14.23
CA PRO A 162 -6.07 27.10 -15.24
C PRO A 162 -4.95 28.08 -15.60
N ALA A 163 -5.23 29.39 -15.60
CA ALA A 163 -4.23 30.41 -15.87
C ALA A 163 -3.06 30.34 -14.87
N ARG A 164 -3.36 30.31 -13.57
CA ARG A 164 -2.33 30.16 -12.52
C ARG A 164 -1.55 28.85 -12.66
N TRP A 165 -2.23 27.77 -13.03
CA TRP A 165 -1.57 26.49 -13.29
C TRP A 165 -0.57 26.58 -14.44
N PHE A 166 -0.94 27.21 -15.57
CA PHE A 166 -0.03 27.37 -16.70
C PHE A 166 1.14 28.33 -16.39
N ASP A 167 0.91 29.40 -15.64
CA ASP A 167 1.99 30.29 -15.16
C ASP A 167 3.01 29.51 -14.30
N TYR A 168 2.50 28.65 -13.40
CA TYR A 168 3.33 27.76 -12.59
C TYR A 168 4.10 26.73 -13.44
N VAL A 169 3.43 26.12 -14.43
CA VAL A 169 4.05 25.17 -15.35
C VAL A 169 5.20 25.83 -16.10
N ASP A 170 5.01 27.04 -16.64
CA ASP A 170 6.06 27.76 -17.37
C ASP A 170 7.26 28.06 -16.48
N LEU A 171 7.03 28.53 -15.24
CA LEU A 171 8.08 28.75 -14.26
C LEU A 171 8.90 27.47 -14.00
N ARG A 172 8.23 26.33 -13.82
CA ARG A 172 8.86 25.05 -13.50
C ARG A 172 9.59 24.44 -14.71
N LEU A 173 9.02 24.56 -15.91
CA LEU A 173 9.68 24.16 -17.15
C LEU A 173 10.96 24.98 -17.39
N ASN A 174 10.91 26.29 -17.14
CA ASN A 174 12.08 27.16 -17.21
C ASN A 174 13.15 26.78 -16.16
N ALA A 175 12.75 26.20 -15.03
CA ALA A 175 13.66 25.63 -14.03
C ALA A 175 14.17 24.21 -14.38
N GLY A 176 13.83 23.69 -15.57
CA GLY A 176 14.27 22.37 -16.04
C GLY A 176 13.51 21.18 -15.44
N ILE A 177 12.37 21.43 -14.79
CA ILE A 177 11.51 20.34 -14.28
C ILE A 177 10.85 19.61 -15.44
N LYS A 178 10.85 18.28 -15.38
CA LYS A 178 10.29 17.45 -16.46
C LYS A 178 8.75 17.48 -16.47
N PRO A 179 8.11 17.45 -17.65
CA PRO A 179 6.64 17.37 -17.76
C PRO A 179 6.02 16.19 -17.01
N THR A 180 6.74 15.06 -16.88
CA THR A 180 6.27 13.90 -16.10
C THR A 180 6.05 14.22 -14.63
N THR A 181 6.90 15.09 -14.06
CA THR A 181 6.77 15.52 -12.65
C THR A 181 5.60 16.48 -12.50
N LEU A 182 5.47 17.45 -13.42
CA LEU A 182 4.34 18.40 -13.44
C LEU A 182 2.99 17.70 -13.61
N ASN A 183 2.94 16.66 -14.45
CA ASN A 183 1.72 15.86 -14.60
C ASN A 183 1.36 15.12 -13.31
N ARG A 184 2.35 14.63 -12.56
CA ARG A 184 2.09 14.01 -11.26
C ARG A 184 1.51 15.03 -10.28
N GLU A 185 2.11 16.20 -10.20
CA GLU A 185 1.62 17.32 -9.38
C GLU A 185 0.20 17.75 -9.78
N LEU A 186 -0.11 17.78 -11.08
CA LEU A 186 -1.47 18.06 -11.59
C LEU A 186 -2.47 17.03 -11.09
N TYR A 187 -2.16 15.73 -11.18
CA TYR A 187 -3.07 14.69 -10.70
C TYR A 187 -3.28 14.76 -9.20
N ASP A 188 -2.21 14.94 -8.42
CA ASP A 188 -2.32 15.07 -6.96
C ASP A 188 -3.17 16.31 -6.58
N LEU A 189 -3.04 17.41 -7.33
CA LEU A 189 -3.87 18.62 -7.16
C LEU A 189 -5.32 18.38 -7.56
N GLN A 190 -5.59 17.71 -8.69
CA GLN A 190 -6.95 17.41 -9.13
C GLN A 190 -7.67 16.47 -8.15
N ASP A 191 -6.97 15.47 -7.60
CA ASP A 191 -7.53 14.56 -6.60
C ASP A 191 -7.85 15.30 -5.29
N PHE A 192 -6.98 16.25 -4.88
CA PHE A 192 -7.27 17.15 -3.76
C PHE A 192 -8.50 18.03 -4.03
N LEU A 193 -8.60 18.66 -5.21
CA LEU A 193 -9.73 19.52 -5.54
C LEU A 193 -11.06 18.76 -5.57
N ARG A 194 -11.09 17.53 -6.09
CA ARG A 194 -12.27 16.66 -6.04
C ARG A 194 -12.68 16.35 -4.60
N PHE A 195 -11.71 16.02 -3.74
CA PHE A 195 -12.00 15.79 -2.32
C PHE A 195 -12.62 17.03 -1.66
N VAL A 196 -12.11 18.22 -1.95
CA VAL A 196 -12.63 19.46 -1.35
C VAL A 196 -14.00 19.86 -1.93
N GLU A 197 -14.26 19.56 -3.21
CA GLU A 197 -15.59 19.66 -3.82
C GLU A 197 -16.61 18.74 -3.12
N GLU A 198 -16.23 17.50 -2.79
CA GLU A 198 -17.08 16.57 -2.01
C GLU A 198 -17.41 17.10 -0.60
N LEU A 199 -16.54 17.96 -0.03
CA LEU A 199 -16.80 18.68 1.23
C LEU A 199 -17.69 19.92 1.04
N GLY A 200 -18.14 20.21 -0.19
CA GLY A 200 -19.02 21.33 -0.52
C GLY A 200 -18.30 22.68 -0.62
N GLN A 201 -16.98 22.70 -0.71
CA GLN A 201 -16.22 23.92 -0.91
C GLN A 201 -16.21 24.33 -2.39
N PRO A 202 -16.28 25.64 -2.70
CA PRO A 202 -16.23 26.10 -4.08
C PRO A 202 -14.83 25.88 -4.68
N ILE A 203 -14.79 25.27 -5.87
CA ILE A 203 -13.58 25.06 -6.66
C ILE A 203 -13.77 25.56 -8.09
N CYS A 204 -12.66 25.74 -8.82
CA CYS A 204 -12.72 26.00 -10.25
C CYS A 204 -12.89 24.69 -11.04
N GLU A 205 -14.09 24.38 -11.53
CA GLU A 205 -14.36 23.15 -12.30
C GLU A 205 -13.44 22.96 -13.52
N GLN A 206 -12.96 24.06 -14.12
CA GLN A 206 -12.04 24.00 -15.25
C GLN A 206 -10.69 23.36 -14.88
N MET A 207 -10.25 23.48 -13.61
CA MET A 207 -9.03 22.82 -13.13
C MET A 207 -9.15 21.30 -13.16
N LEU A 208 -10.33 20.76 -12.83
CA LEU A 208 -10.58 19.32 -12.87
C LEU A 208 -10.53 18.73 -14.28
N ASN A 209 -10.71 19.58 -15.29
CA ASN A 209 -10.73 19.21 -16.70
C ASN A 209 -9.40 19.46 -17.42
N LEU A 210 -8.36 19.91 -16.70
CA LEU A 210 -7.06 20.14 -17.31
C LEU A 210 -6.43 18.84 -17.79
N LYS A 211 -5.88 18.91 -19.02
CA LYS A 211 -5.16 17.78 -19.62
C LYS A 211 -3.69 17.82 -19.20
N PRO A 212 -3.08 16.64 -18.97
CA PRO A 212 -1.65 16.55 -18.72
C PRO A 212 -0.83 17.05 -19.91
N LEU A 213 0.38 17.54 -19.63
CA LEU A 213 1.37 17.92 -20.63
C LEU A 213 1.86 16.69 -21.42
N ALA A 214 2.20 16.88 -22.69
CA ALA A 214 2.78 15.82 -23.49
C ALA A 214 4.17 15.42 -22.95
N THR A 215 4.37 14.14 -22.64
CA THR A 215 5.64 13.63 -22.09
C THR A 215 6.55 12.99 -23.15
N GLY A 216 6.13 13.02 -24.42
CA GLY A 216 6.72 12.21 -25.49
C GLY A 216 6.47 10.71 -25.29
N ASP A 217 6.83 9.92 -26.30
CA ASP A 217 6.77 8.47 -26.22
C ASP A 217 7.78 7.96 -25.20
N ARG A 218 7.31 7.14 -24.26
CA ARG A 218 8.21 6.44 -23.35
C ARG A 218 8.99 5.43 -24.17
N LEU A 219 10.30 5.63 -24.27
CA LEU A 219 11.18 4.58 -24.78
C LEU A 219 10.97 3.30 -23.95
N PRO A 220 10.96 2.12 -24.59
CA PRO A 220 10.93 0.85 -23.87
C PRO A 220 12.02 0.87 -22.78
N ARG A 221 11.64 0.61 -21.54
CA ARG A 221 12.62 0.44 -20.45
C ARG A 221 13.35 -0.90 -20.56
N ASP A 222 12.85 -1.78 -21.42
CA ASP A 222 13.41 -3.11 -21.58
C ASP A 222 14.76 -3.00 -22.27
N VAL A 223 15.80 -3.34 -21.52
CA VAL A 223 17.14 -3.53 -22.06
C VAL A 223 17.08 -4.79 -22.92
N PRO A 224 17.47 -4.73 -24.21
CA PRO A 224 17.53 -5.92 -25.05
C PRO A 224 18.30 -7.05 -24.35
N ILE A 225 17.82 -8.28 -24.48
CA ILE A 225 18.42 -9.43 -23.78
C ILE A 225 19.90 -9.59 -24.10
N ASP A 226 20.31 -9.25 -25.33
CA ASP A 226 21.71 -9.26 -25.76
C ASP A 226 22.57 -8.27 -24.97
N HIS A 227 22.03 -7.09 -24.65
CA HIS A 227 22.72 -6.10 -23.81
C HIS A 227 22.82 -6.58 -22.36
N LEU A 228 21.80 -7.29 -21.84
CA LEU A 228 21.88 -7.93 -20.52
C LEU A 228 22.94 -9.04 -20.50
N HIS A 229 23.03 -9.86 -21.55
CA HIS A 229 24.07 -10.87 -21.70
C HIS A 229 25.47 -10.26 -21.84
N GLN A 230 25.59 -9.14 -22.57
CA GLN A 230 26.85 -8.42 -22.67
C GLN A 230 27.28 -7.84 -21.32
N LEU A 231 26.37 -7.18 -20.59
CA LEU A 231 26.63 -6.67 -19.25
C LEU A 231 27.05 -7.78 -18.29
N SER A 232 26.35 -8.92 -18.31
CA SER A 232 26.70 -10.09 -17.49
C SER A 232 28.11 -10.59 -17.80
N ARG A 233 28.50 -10.70 -19.08
CA ARG A 233 29.85 -11.11 -19.48
C ARG A 233 30.92 -10.11 -19.02
N GLN A 234 30.61 -8.81 -19.05
CA GLN A 234 31.53 -7.77 -18.56
C GLN A 234 31.72 -7.87 -17.04
N ILE A 235 30.64 -8.02 -16.26
CA ILE A 235 30.70 -8.23 -14.81
C ILE A 235 31.53 -9.47 -14.48
N GLU A 236 31.38 -10.57 -15.24
CA GLU A 236 32.17 -11.78 -15.04
C GLU A 236 33.66 -11.60 -15.39
N ALA A 237 33.97 -10.87 -16.46
CA ALA A 237 35.36 -10.57 -16.83
C ALA A 237 36.04 -9.68 -15.78
N GLU A 238 35.36 -8.65 -15.28
CA GLU A 238 35.86 -7.76 -14.22
C GLU A 238 36.08 -8.53 -12.89
N ALA A 239 35.20 -9.49 -12.57
CA ALA A 239 35.36 -10.34 -11.39
C ALA A 239 36.61 -11.23 -11.45
N THR A 240 37.14 -11.52 -12.64
CA THR A 240 38.38 -12.30 -12.80
C THR A 240 39.65 -11.45 -12.79
N THR A 241 39.53 -10.12 -12.75
CA THR A 241 40.67 -9.21 -12.74
C THR A 241 41.31 -9.14 -11.35
N THR A 242 42.65 -9.19 -11.27
CA THR A 242 43.41 -9.20 -10.01
C THR A 242 43.43 -7.86 -9.26
N GLN A 243 42.77 -6.81 -9.78
CA GLN A 243 42.66 -5.53 -9.09
C GLN A 243 41.67 -5.66 -7.91
N PRO A 244 42.10 -5.44 -6.66
CA PRO A 244 41.25 -5.65 -5.48
C PRO A 244 39.93 -4.87 -5.51
N ASP A 245 39.96 -3.63 -6.00
CA ASP A 245 38.77 -2.75 -6.05
C ASP A 245 37.76 -3.17 -7.13
N ALA A 246 38.24 -3.66 -8.28
CA ALA A 246 37.39 -4.18 -9.35
C ALA A 246 36.72 -5.50 -8.92
N HIS A 247 37.48 -6.36 -8.23
CA HIS A 247 36.99 -7.63 -7.72
C HIS A 247 35.87 -7.47 -6.68
N TYR A 248 35.98 -6.51 -5.75
CA TYR A 248 34.93 -6.26 -4.76
C TYR A 248 33.63 -5.77 -5.40
N LYS A 249 33.71 -4.80 -6.33
CA LYS A 249 32.52 -4.30 -7.06
C LYS A 249 31.86 -5.40 -7.89
N ALA A 250 32.64 -6.15 -8.66
CA ALA A 250 32.10 -7.22 -9.49
C ALA A 250 31.48 -8.36 -8.66
N ALA A 251 31.98 -8.64 -7.45
CA ALA A 251 31.36 -9.59 -6.53
C ALA A 251 29.98 -9.12 -6.04
N MET A 252 29.81 -7.82 -5.77
CA MET A 252 28.51 -7.23 -5.44
C MET A 252 27.54 -7.25 -6.64
N ASP A 253 28.01 -6.87 -7.82
CA ASP A 253 27.20 -6.86 -9.05
C ASP A 253 26.77 -8.27 -9.47
N ARG A 254 27.59 -9.30 -9.19
CA ARG A 254 27.23 -10.71 -9.43
C ARG A 254 26.10 -11.21 -8.53
N ALA A 255 25.91 -10.60 -7.37
CA ALA A 255 24.79 -10.91 -6.48
C ALA A 255 23.47 -10.25 -6.94
N TRP A 256 23.56 -9.15 -7.69
CA TRP A 256 22.41 -8.32 -8.06
C TRP A 256 21.36 -9.05 -8.93
N PRO A 257 21.72 -9.80 -9.99
CA PRO A 257 20.73 -10.55 -10.79
C PRO A 257 19.93 -11.54 -9.96
N LYS A 258 20.54 -12.16 -8.93
CA LYS A 258 19.86 -13.12 -8.04
C LYS A 258 18.82 -12.43 -7.15
N VAL A 259 19.05 -11.16 -6.81
CA VAL A 259 18.12 -10.32 -6.04
C VAL A 259 17.03 -9.72 -6.95
N ALA A 260 17.38 -9.35 -8.18
CA ALA A 260 16.45 -8.84 -9.19
C ALA A 260 15.44 -9.92 -9.65
N ASP A 261 15.89 -11.17 -9.88
CA ASP A 261 15.01 -12.30 -10.21
C ASP A 261 14.00 -12.59 -9.08
N PHE A 262 14.40 -12.41 -7.83
CA PHE A 262 13.52 -12.57 -6.68
C PHE A 262 12.43 -11.48 -6.64
N THR A 263 12.77 -10.25 -7.02
CA THR A 263 11.83 -9.12 -7.07
C THR A 263 10.91 -9.17 -8.28
N GLN A 264 11.40 -9.59 -9.45
CA GLN A 264 10.61 -9.79 -10.67
C GLN A 264 9.59 -10.93 -10.49
N ARG A 265 9.99 -12.10 -9.98
CA ARG A 265 9.05 -13.20 -9.66
C ARG A 265 7.99 -12.78 -8.64
N SER A 266 8.35 -11.94 -7.68
CA SER A 266 7.40 -11.37 -6.71
C SER A 266 6.44 -10.36 -7.37
N SER A 267 6.84 -9.67 -8.44
CA SER A 267 5.99 -8.78 -9.23
C SER A 267 5.06 -9.54 -10.18
N ASP A 268 5.55 -10.59 -10.83
CA ASP A 268 4.75 -11.41 -11.75
C ASP A 268 3.66 -12.21 -11.01
N LEU A 269 3.95 -12.64 -9.78
CA LEU A 269 2.93 -13.21 -8.87
C LEU A 269 1.87 -12.18 -8.43
N ARG A 270 2.18 -10.88 -8.46
CA ARG A 270 1.22 -9.80 -8.16
C ARG A 270 0.32 -9.45 -9.35
N ASN A 271 0.76 -9.69 -10.58
CA ASN A 271 0.05 -9.35 -11.80
C ASN A 271 -0.54 -10.57 -12.54
N SER A 272 -0.46 -11.77 -11.96
CA SER A 272 -1.04 -12.98 -12.55
C SER A 272 -2.58 -12.90 -12.56
N PRO A 273 -3.25 -13.18 -13.69
CA PRO A 273 -4.71 -13.14 -13.83
C PRO A 273 -5.44 -14.26 -13.06
N PHE A 274 -4.71 -15.10 -12.31
CA PHE A 274 -5.28 -16.10 -11.41
C PHE A 274 -5.56 -15.58 -9.98
N ALA A 275 -5.47 -14.27 -9.75
CA ALA A 275 -5.92 -13.64 -8.52
C ALA A 275 -7.45 -13.72 -8.37
N PHE A 276 -7.90 -14.83 -7.77
CA PHE A 276 -9.11 -15.00 -6.96
C PHE A 276 -10.38 -14.29 -7.49
N LYS A 277 -11.18 -14.99 -8.29
CA LYS A 277 -12.61 -14.64 -8.47
C LYS A 277 -13.28 -14.64 -7.10
N ARG A 278 -13.66 -13.45 -6.59
CA ARG A 278 -14.63 -13.35 -5.49
C ARG A 278 -15.91 -14.04 -5.95
N SER A 279 -16.28 -15.11 -5.26
CA SER A 279 -17.62 -15.68 -5.36
C SER A 279 -18.60 -14.61 -4.89
N GLU A 280 -19.43 -14.09 -5.80
CA GLU A 280 -20.54 -13.22 -5.44
C GLU A 280 -21.48 -13.98 -4.49
N PRO A 281 -21.90 -13.37 -3.36
CA PRO A 281 -22.92 -13.97 -2.53
C PRO A 281 -24.23 -14.00 -3.32
N GLY A 282 -24.73 -15.22 -3.59
CA GLY A 282 -25.99 -15.45 -4.27
C GLY A 282 -27.13 -14.69 -3.60
N SER A 283 -27.86 -13.93 -4.40
CA SER A 283 -29.11 -13.27 -3.98
C SER A 283 -30.14 -14.34 -3.62
N PRO A 284 -30.82 -14.24 -2.45
CA PRO A 284 -31.90 -15.14 -2.12
C PRO A 284 -33.10 -14.83 -3.02
N THR A 285 -33.37 -15.73 -3.97
CA THR A 285 -34.60 -15.76 -4.76
C THR A 285 -35.73 -16.21 -3.84
N GLY A 286 -36.80 -15.42 -3.80
CA GLY A 286 -37.94 -15.63 -2.92
C GLY A 286 -38.77 -16.87 -3.23
N ALA A 287 -39.38 -17.41 -2.18
CA ALA A 287 -40.58 -18.24 -2.24
C ALA A 287 -41.27 -18.19 -0.88
N ASP A 288 -42.51 -17.70 -0.89
CA ASP A 288 -43.67 -18.16 -0.10
C ASP A 288 -44.56 -16.99 0.35
N ARG A 289 -45.51 -16.66 -0.52
CA ARG A 289 -46.77 -16.02 -0.11
C ARG A 289 -47.90 -16.87 -0.65
N ALA A 290 -48.19 -17.95 0.08
CA ALA A 290 -49.38 -18.75 -0.11
C ALA A 290 -50.57 -18.11 0.62
N GLU A 291 -51.62 -17.97 -0.16
CA GLU A 291 -53.02 -17.74 0.17
C GLU A 291 -53.49 -18.38 1.48
N GLN A 292 -54.21 -17.61 2.30
CA GLN A 292 -55.34 -18.13 3.08
C GLN A 292 -56.50 -17.14 3.01
N GLY A 293 -57.56 -17.59 2.36
CA GLY A 293 -58.84 -16.90 2.29
C GLY A 293 -59.82 -17.32 3.39
N ALA A 294 -60.74 -16.39 3.65
CA ALA A 294 -62.16 -16.57 3.96
C ALA A 294 -62.61 -17.33 5.23
N THR A 295 -63.34 -16.62 6.09
CA THR A 295 -64.70 -16.94 6.63
C THR A 295 -65.14 -15.78 7.54
N ARG A 296 -66.07 -14.91 7.12
CA ARG A 296 -67.54 -14.96 7.35
C ARG A 296 -67.93 -15.05 8.84
N SER A 297 -68.52 -13.98 9.39
CA SER A 297 -69.74 -14.10 10.19
C SER A 297 -70.44 -12.74 10.33
N ASP A 298 -71.72 -12.75 9.97
CA ASP A 298 -72.76 -11.82 10.36
C ASP A 298 -72.83 -11.63 11.89
N GLY A 299 -73.34 -10.49 12.35
CA GLY A 299 -73.59 -10.25 13.78
C GLY A 299 -74.19 -8.88 14.07
N ILE A 300 -75.52 -8.82 14.00
CA ILE A 300 -76.41 -7.74 14.42
C ILE A 300 -76.17 -7.38 15.91
N PHE A 301 -76.00 -6.09 16.23
CA PHE A 301 -76.80 -5.26 17.15
C PHE A 301 -76.19 -3.86 17.30
#